data_AF-A0A846PP99-F1
#
_entry.id   AF-A0A846PP99-F1
#
_cell.length_a   1.000
_cell.length_b   1.000
_cell.length_c   1.000
_cell.angle_alpha   90.00
_cell.angle_beta   90.00
_cell.angle_gamma   90.00
#
_symmetry.space_group_name_H-M   'P 1'
#
loop_
_entity.id
_entity.type
_entity.pdbx_description
1 polymer ?
#
loop_
_entity_poly.entity_id
_entity_poly.type
_entity_poly.pdbx_seq_one_letter_code
_entity_poly.pdbx_strand_id
1 'polypeptide(L)'
;MRGLMMGRFQPFHLGHLDLVKQILKECDEVIILVTSSQFNYLEKDPFTAGERLEMIHNSIKESDVDLTRCIILAIENQFNIATWSAYLKSMLPHFDRVYSGNDYVKMLLADSNIEVIKPVFLDRGQYNATKIRSMIISEENWEEFVPKAVVDFIKKINGKTRLKTIHKSDTKPTEH
;
A
#
# COMPACT_ATOMS: atom_id res chain seq x y z
N MET A 1 -2.78 -16.75 -13.94
CA MET A 1 -3.52 -16.41 -12.72
C MET A 1 -2.90 -15.17 -12.08
N ARG A 2 -3.70 -14.15 -11.75
CA ARG A 2 -3.22 -12.94 -11.06
C ARG A 2 -3.81 -12.79 -9.67
N GLY A 3 -2.94 -12.48 -8.71
CA GLY A 3 -3.33 -12.07 -7.37
C GLY A 3 -3.37 -10.54 -7.25
N LEU A 4 -4.34 -10.01 -6.51
CA LEU A 4 -4.48 -8.60 -6.20
C LEU A 4 -4.18 -8.37 -4.71
N MET A 5 -3.24 -7.47 -4.42
CA MET A 5 -3.10 -6.86 -3.10
C MET A 5 -3.42 -5.36 -3.16
N MET A 6 -4.04 -4.86 -2.11
CA MET A 6 -4.49 -3.47 -2.01
C MET A 6 -3.98 -2.84 -0.73
N GLY A 7 -3.52 -1.61 -0.82
CA GLY A 7 -3.05 -0.87 0.34
C GLY A 7 -2.87 0.60 0.05
N ARG A 8 -2.86 1.40 1.12
CA ARG A 8 -2.55 2.83 1.01
C ARG A 8 -1.05 3.07 0.83
N PHE A 9 -0.23 2.18 1.38
CA PHE A 9 1.25 2.20 1.31
C PHE A 9 1.85 3.54 1.77
N GLN A 10 1.58 3.94 3.01
CA GLN A 10 1.95 5.23 3.60
C GLN A 10 2.98 5.12 4.76
N PRO A 11 4.22 4.65 4.54
CA PRO A 11 4.84 4.28 3.26
C PRO A 11 4.71 2.77 2.94
N PHE A 12 5.29 2.34 1.81
CA PHE A 12 5.55 0.93 1.55
C PHE A 12 6.61 0.40 2.54
N HIS A 13 6.50 -0.86 2.97
CA HIS A 13 7.32 -1.42 4.05
C HIS A 13 7.57 -2.92 3.85
N LEU A 14 8.49 -3.52 4.60
CA LEU A 14 8.94 -4.89 4.34
C LEU A 14 7.82 -5.93 4.48
N GLY A 15 6.85 -5.73 5.38
CA GLY A 15 5.66 -6.58 5.44
C GLY A 15 4.81 -6.56 4.15
N HIS A 16 4.81 -5.46 3.38
CA HIS A 16 4.15 -5.43 2.08
C HIS A 16 4.97 -6.15 1.00
N LEU A 17 6.30 -6.02 1.02
CA LEU A 17 7.19 -6.74 0.11
C LEU A 17 7.11 -8.25 0.34
N ASP A 18 6.99 -8.69 1.59
CA ASP A 18 6.77 -10.10 1.92
C ASP A 18 5.43 -10.60 1.36
N LEU A 19 4.36 -9.82 1.45
CA LEU A 19 3.08 -10.17 0.82
C LEU A 19 3.19 -10.29 -0.70
N VAL A 20 3.94 -9.41 -1.37
CA VAL A 20 4.24 -9.54 -2.81
C VAL A 20 4.86 -10.90 -3.11
N LYS A 21 5.89 -11.29 -2.34
CA LYS A 21 6.57 -12.59 -2.50
C LYS A 21 5.64 -13.76 -2.24
N GLN A 22 4.76 -13.68 -1.24
CA GLN A 22 3.77 -14.72 -0.96
C GLN A 22 2.82 -14.91 -2.15
N ILE A 23 2.29 -13.82 -2.70
CA ILE A 23 1.39 -13.89 -3.86
C ILE A 23 2.09 -14.52 -5.05
N LEU A 24 3.34 -14.14 -5.33
CA LEU A 24 4.09 -14.67 -6.47
C LEU A 24 4.54 -16.14 -6.32
N LYS A 25 4.37 -16.75 -5.14
CA LYS A 25 4.51 -18.21 -4.95
C LYS A 25 3.26 -18.97 -5.41
N GLU A 26 2.11 -18.31 -5.42
CA GLU A 26 0.81 -18.91 -5.72
C GLU A 26 0.24 -18.44 -7.05
N CYS A 27 0.64 -17.26 -7.54
CA CYS A 27 0.14 -16.62 -8.76
C CYS A 27 1.28 -16.30 -9.74
N ASP A 28 0.94 -16.24 -11.03
CA ASP A 28 1.90 -15.91 -12.09
C ASP A 28 2.31 -14.43 -12.01
N GLU A 29 1.34 -13.54 -11.76
CA GLU A 29 1.56 -12.10 -11.62
C GLU A 29 0.84 -11.55 -10.38
N VAL A 30 1.33 -10.42 -9.87
CA VAL A 30 0.71 -9.66 -8.78
C VAL A 30 0.33 -8.26 -9.26
N ILE A 31 -0.89 -7.85 -8.93
CA ILE A 31 -1.33 -6.47 -9.02
C ILE A 31 -1.16 -5.84 -7.65
N ILE A 32 -0.30 -4.82 -7.55
CA ILE A 32 -0.07 -4.02 -6.35
C ILE A 32 -0.85 -2.71 -6.52
N LEU A 33 -2.02 -2.64 -5.88
CA LEU A 33 -2.94 -1.52 -6.04
C LEU A 33 -2.84 -0.51 -4.90
N VAL A 34 -2.30 0.67 -5.21
CA VAL A 34 -2.30 1.85 -4.35
C VAL A 34 -3.73 2.41 -4.26
N THR A 35 -4.41 2.14 -3.16
CA THR A 35 -5.74 2.69 -2.89
C THR A 35 -5.65 4.07 -2.26
N SER A 36 -6.77 4.81 -2.23
CA SER A 36 -6.80 6.16 -1.67
C SER A 36 -5.76 7.07 -2.33
N SER A 37 -5.64 6.99 -3.66
CA SER A 37 -4.63 7.72 -4.43
C SER A 37 -4.79 9.24 -4.31
N GLN A 38 -6.02 9.72 -4.10
CA GLN A 38 -6.35 11.14 -3.96
C GLN A 38 -5.89 11.76 -2.63
N PHE A 39 -5.65 10.97 -1.58
CA PHE A 39 -5.24 11.51 -0.27
C PHE A 39 -3.72 11.64 -0.17
N ASN A 40 -3.28 12.82 0.27
CA ASN A 40 -1.89 13.23 0.38
C ASN A 40 -1.78 14.44 1.33
N TYR A 41 -0.59 14.68 1.91
CA TYR A 41 -0.35 15.72 2.92
C TYR A 41 -1.29 15.69 4.14
N LEU A 42 -1.82 14.51 4.48
CA LEU A 42 -2.61 14.28 5.69
C LEU A 42 -1.81 13.43 6.68
N GLU A 43 -2.10 13.51 7.98
CA GLU A 43 -1.41 12.68 9.01
C GLU A 43 -1.48 11.18 8.70
N LYS A 44 -2.65 10.74 8.20
CA LYS A 44 -2.91 9.34 7.85
C LYS A 44 -2.36 8.96 6.48
N ASP A 45 -2.17 9.95 5.60
CA ASP A 45 -1.84 9.80 4.18
C ASP A 45 -0.88 10.93 3.73
N PRO A 46 0.39 10.90 4.16
CA PRO A 46 1.34 12.00 3.94
C PRO A 46 1.97 12.03 2.54
N PHE A 47 2.01 10.89 1.85
CA PHE A 47 2.64 10.74 0.54
C PHE A 47 1.62 10.71 -0.59
N THR A 48 1.95 11.32 -1.72
CA THR A 48 1.12 11.33 -2.92
C THR A 48 1.06 9.95 -3.58
N ALA A 49 0.14 9.75 -4.54
CA ALA A 49 0.12 8.51 -5.31
C ALA A 49 1.43 8.27 -6.07
N GLY A 50 1.98 9.30 -6.74
CA GLY A 50 3.24 9.19 -7.48
C GLY A 50 4.42 8.83 -6.60
N GLU A 51 4.53 9.43 -5.42
CA GLU A 51 5.57 9.12 -4.43
C GLU A 51 5.49 7.64 -3.99
N ARG A 52 4.28 7.15 -3.73
CA ARG A 52 4.04 5.75 -3.34
C ARG A 52 4.36 4.78 -4.48
N LEU A 53 3.98 5.12 -5.71
CA LEU A 53 4.32 4.32 -6.90
C LEU A 53 5.83 4.22 -7.08
N GLU A 54 6.59 5.32 -6.95
CA GLU A 54 8.06 5.32 -7.06
C GLU A 54 8.70 4.49 -5.93
N MET A 55 8.23 4.65 -4.69
CA MET A 55 8.66 3.83 -3.56
C MET A 55 8.46 2.33 -3.84
N ILE A 56 7.27 1.92 -4.28
CA ILE A 56 6.96 0.50 -4.55
C ILE A 56 7.83 -0.01 -5.71
N HIS A 57 7.81 0.68 -6.85
CA HIS A 57 8.55 0.28 -8.04
C HIS A 57 10.05 0.06 -7.76
N ASN A 58 10.68 1.02 -7.08
CA ASN A 58 12.10 0.91 -6.75
C ASN A 58 12.38 -0.16 -5.70
N SER A 59 11.45 -0.37 -4.74
CA SER A 59 11.56 -1.47 -3.76
C SER A 59 11.49 -2.85 -4.40
N ILE A 60 10.64 -3.03 -5.42
CA ILE A 60 10.59 -4.29 -6.18
C ILE A 60 11.87 -4.45 -7.00
N LYS A 61 12.29 -3.39 -7.72
CA LYS A 61 13.47 -3.40 -8.58
C LYS A 61 14.77 -3.74 -7.83
N GLU A 62 14.93 -3.30 -6.58
CA GLU A 62 16.11 -3.60 -5.76
C GLU A 62 16.04 -4.97 -5.05
N SER A 63 14.88 -5.61 -5.06
CA SER A 63 14.67 -6.91 -4.43
C SER A 63 14.98 -8.07 -5.39
N ASP A 64 14.82 -9.29 -4.90
CA ASP A 64 14.86 -10.56 -5.62
C ASP A 64 13.56 -10.86 -6.41
N VAL A 65 12.58 -9.95 -6.40
CA VAL A 65 11.32 -10.11 -7.12
C VAL A 65 11.47 -9.70 -8.59
N ASP A 66 11.02 -10.56 -9.50
CA ASP A 66 10.94 -10.24 -10.92
C ASP A 66 9.86 -9.19 -11.19
N LEU A 67 10.31 -7.97 -11.49
CA LEU A 67 9.45 -6.82 -11.77
C LEU A 67 8.50 -7.05 -12.95
N THR A 68 8.84 -7.93 -13.92
CA THR A 68 7.96 -8.22 -15.06
C THR A 68 6.68 -8.94 -14.66
N ARG A 69 6.67 -9.55 -13.46
CA ARG A 69 5.49 -10.21 -12.86
C ARG A 69 4.68 -9.27 -11.96
N CYS A 70 5.03 -7.99 -11.90
CA CYS A 70 4.39 -7.00 -11.04
C CYS A 70 3.71 -5.91 -11.86
N ILE A 71 2.42 -5.68 -11.59
CA ILE A 71 1.65 -4.57 -12.14
C ILE A 71 1.32 -3.61 -11.00
N ILE A 72 1.86 -2.39 -11.06
CA ILE A 72 1.67 -1.38 -10.00
C ILE A 72 0.74 -0.30 -10.52
N LEU A 73 -0.40 -0.12 -9.85
CA LEU A 73 -1.45 0.82 -10.25
C LEU A 73 -1.92 1.64 -9.05
N ALA A 74 -2.57 2.78 -9.32
CA ALA A 74 -3.20 3.60 -8.29
C ALA A 74 -4.63 3.95 -8.69
N ILE A 75 -5.55 3.90 -7.72
CA ILE A 75 -6.95 4.29 -7.92
C ILE A 75 -7.46 5.12 -6.73
N GLU A 76 -8.44 5.97 -7.02
CA GLU A 76 -9.16 6.75 -6.02
C GLU A 76 -10.20 5.89 -5.30
N ASN A 77 -10.60 6.34 -4.11
CA ASN A 77 -11.73 5.69 -3.43
C ASN A 77 -13.05 6.03 -4.14
N GLN A 78 -13.95 5.07 -4.20
CA GLN A 78 -15.31 5.29 -4.69
C GLN A 78 -16.17 5.94 -3.60
N PHE A 79 -16.96 6.95 -3.99
CA PHE A 79 -17.96 7.55 -3.10
C PHE A 79 -19.10 6.56 -2.80
N ASN A 80 -19.58 5.85 -3.83
CA ASN A 80 -20.54 4.78 -3.67
C ASN A 80 -19.80 3.44 -3.53
N ILE A 81 -19.74 2.92 -2.31
CA ILE A 81 -19.04 1.66 -2.03
C ILE A 81 -19.71 0.47 -2.75
N ALA A 82 -21.01 0.51 -3.02
CA ALA A 82 -21.70 -0.56 -3.73
C ALA A 82 -21.16 -0.77 -5.16
N THR A 83 -20.55 0.26 -5.78
CA THR A 83 -19.93 0.14 -7.11
C THR A 83 -18.46 -0.28 -7.06
N TRP A 84 -17.87 -0.45 -5.88
CA TRP A 84 -16.43 -0.64 -5.71
C TRP A 84 -15.91 -1.90 -6.42
N SER A 85 -16.60 -3.04 -6.33
CA SER A 85 -16.19 -4.27 -7.03
C SER A 85 -16.18 -4.11 -8.55
N ALA A 86 -17.22 -3.48 -9.11
CA ALA A 86 -17.30 -3.20 -10.55
C ALA A 86 -16.21 -2.21 -10.99
N TYR A 87 -15.93 -1.20 -10.18
CA TYR A 87 -14.86 -0.23 -10.43
C TYR A 87 -13.47 -0.89 -10.44
N LEU A 88 -13.18 -1.82 -9.52
CA LEU A 88 -11.93 -2.59 -9.56
C LEU A 88 -11.80 -3.36 -10.87
N LYS A 89 -12.86 -4.02 -11.34
CA LYS A 89 -12.86 -4.76 -12.59
C LYS A 89 -12.67 -3.87 -13.82
N SER A 90 -13.14 -2.62 -13.79
CA SER A 90 -12.96 -1.69 -14.92
C SER A 90 -11.57 -1.07 -14.96
N MET A 91 -10.95 -0.84 -13.79
CA MET A 91 -9.68 -0.12 -13.68
C MET A 91 -8.45 -1.02 -13.69
N LEU A 92 -8.62 -2.32 -13.42
CA LEU A 92 -7.50 -3.26 -13.29
C LEU A 92 -7.50 -4.29 -14.41
N PRO A 93 -6.31 -4.83 -14.76
CA PRO A 93 -6.23 -6.10 -15.46
C PRO A 93 -7.01 -7.19 -14.73
N HIS A 94 -7.49 -8.19 -15.46
CA HIS A 94 -8.18 -9.34 -14.89
C HIS A 94 -7.39 -9.97 -13.74
N PHE A 95 -8.06 -10.24 -12.61
CA PHE A 95 -7.51 -10.89 -11.43
C PHE A 95 -8.43 -11.98 -10.90
N ASP A 96 -7.84 -13.04 -10.37
CA ASP A 96 -8.52 -14.25 -9.91
C ASP A 96 -8.68 -14.28 -8.39
N ARG A 97 -7.69 -13.71 -7.69
CA ARG A 97 -7.57 -13.76 -6.22
C ARG A 97 -7.35 -12.39 -5.62
N VAL A 98 -7.92 -12.16 -4.44
CA VAL A 98 -7.68 -10.95 -3.63
C VAL A 98 -7.08 -11.36 -2.29
N TYR A 99 -5.91 -10.82 -1.98
CA TYR A 99 -5.22 -11.08 -0.72
C TYR A 99 -5.56 -9.97 0.29
N SER A 100 -6.45 -10.27 1.23
CA SER A 100 -6.92 -9.31 2.23
C SER A 100 -7.24 -9.99 3.56
N GLY A 101 -6.79 -9.37 4.65
CA GLY A 101 -7.17 -9.77 6.02
C GLY A 101 -8.40 -9.04 6.56
N ASN A 102 -9.11 -8.27 5.74
CA ASN A 102 -10.25 -7.45 6.14
C ASN A 102 -11.56 -8.09 5.70
N ASP A 103 -12.40 -8.50 6.66
CA ASP A 103 -13.70 -9.11 6.40
C ASP A 103 -14.65 -8.21 5.60
N TYR A 104 -14.47 -6.89 5.66
CA TYR A 104 -15.20 -5.95 4.83
C TYR A 104 -14.94 -6.14 3.33
N VAL A 105 -13.69 -6.41 2.95
CA VAL A 105 -13.34 -6.71 1.54
C VAL A 105 -13.97 -8.02 1.11
N LYS A 106 -13.98 -9.03 1.99
CA LYS A 106 -14.62 -10.32 1.73
C LYS A 106 -16.12 -10.15 1.50
N MET A 107 -16.79 -9.35 2.34
CA MET A 107 -18.21 -9.02 2.20
C MET A 107 -18.50 -8.32 0.86
N LEU A 108 -17.69 -7.32 0.48
CA LEU A 108 -17.89 -6.56 -0.78
C LEU A 108 -17.65 -7.38 -2.05
N LEU A 109 -16.96 -8.51 -1.95
CA LEU A 109 -16.66 -9.40 -3.07
C LEU A 109 -17.47 -10.71 -3.04
N ALA A 110 -18.41 -10.86 -2.09
CA ALA A 110 -19.16 -12.10 -1.89
C ALA A 110 -19.95 -12.56 -3.12
N ASP A 111 -20.52 -11.62 -3.89
CA ASP A 111 -21.29 -11.90 -5.11
C ASP A 111 -20.42 -12.02 -6.38
N SER A 112 -19.10 -12.08 -6.21
CA SER A 112 -18.15 -12.20 -7.32
C SER A 112 -17.48 -13.57 -7.31
N ASN A 113 -17.07 -14.05 -8.50
CA ASN A 113 -16.28 -15.28 -8.63
C ASN A 113 -14.80 -15.11 -8.21
N ILE A 114 -14.50 -14.10 -7.38
CA ILE A 114 -13.14 -13.76 -6.94
C ILE A 114 -12.89 -14.41 -5.59
N GLU A 115 -11.82 -15.19 -5.50
CA GLU A 115 -11.42 -15.85 -4.26
C GLU A 115 -10.69 -14.85 -3.33
N VAL A 116 -11.17 -14.69 -2.09
CA VAL A 116 -10.53 -13.81 -1.09
C VAL A 116 -9.68 -14.65 -0.15
N ILE A 117 -8.36 -14.52 -0.28
CA ILE A 117 -7.35 -15.22 0.49
C ILE A 117 -6.92 -14.34 1.67
N LYS A 118 -6.87 -14.93 2.88
CA LYS A 118 -6.31 -14.26 4.06
C LYS A 118 -4.79 -14.48 4.07
N PRO A 119 -3.96 -13.44 3.91
CA PRO A 119 -2.52 -13.62 3.86
C PRO A 119 -1.91 -13.82 5.26
N VAL A 120 -0.74 -14.43 5.30
CA VAL A 120 0.07 -14.59 6.50
C VAL A 120 0.92 -13.33 6.66
N PHE A 121 0.55 -12.45 7.58
CA PHE A 121 1.29 -11.19 7.72
C PHE A 121 2.55 -11.38 8.56
N LEU A 122 3.69 -10.95 8.02
CA LEU A 122 4.93 -10.75 8.77
C LEU A 122 4.68 -9.75 9.90
N ASP A 123 5.08 -10.10 11.14
CA ASP A 123 4.87 -9.38 12.41
C ASP A 123 4.10 -8.04 12.28
N ARG A 124 2.77 -8.11 12.44
CA ARG A 124 1.88 -6.96 12.32
C ARG A 124 2.17 -5.84 13.33
N GLY A 125 2.84 -6.15 14.45
CA GLY A 125 3.22 -5.17 15.46
C GLY A 125 4.42 -4.33 15.05
N GLN A 126 5.33 -4.91 14.27
CA GLN A 126 6.53 -4.23 13.77
C GLN A 126 6.29 -3.57 12.41
N TYR A 127 5.68 -4.28 11.47
CA TYR A 127 5.44 -3.79 10.11
C TYR A 127 4.10 -3.07 10.01
N ASN A 128 4.06 -1.88 10.60
CA ASN A 128 2.87 -1.03 10.64
C ASN A 128 3.21 0.39 10.17
N ALA A 129 2.58 0.83 9.09
CA ALA A 129 2.79 2.15 8.51
C ALA A 129 2.60 3.30 9.52
N THR A 130 1.61 3.21 10.43
CA THR A 130 1.41 4.24 11.47
C THR A 130 2.58 4.30 12.43
N LYS A 131 3.07 3.15 12.90
CA LYS A 131 4.26 3.07 13.75
C LYS A 131 5.49 3.63 13.03
N ILE A 132 5.71 3.24 11.77
CA ILE A 132 6.82 3.74 10.95
C ILE A 132 6.76 5.28 10.82
N ARG A 133 5.59 5.86 10.54
CA ARG A 133 5.43 7.34 10.50
C ARG A 133 5.77 8.00 11.83
N SER A 134 5.33 7.43 12.96
CA SER A 134 5.68 7.92 14.30
C SER A 134 7.18 7.85 14.56
N MET A 135 7.84 6.75 14.19
CA MET A 135 9.29 6.58 14.33
C MET A 135 10.08 7.61 13.50
N ILE A 136 9.63 7.93 12.27
CA ILE A 136 10.25 8.98 11.45
C ILE A 136 10.17 10.36 12.15
N ILE A 137 9.03 10.67 12.77
CA ILE A 137 8.82 11.93 13.49
C ILE A 137 9.71 11.99 14.74
N SER A 138 9.78 10.90 15.50
CA SER A 138 10.55 10.76 16.75
C SER A 138 12.05 10.51 16.55
N GLU A 139 12.51 10.35 15.31
CA GLU A 139 13.91 10.06 14.98
C GLU A 139 14.39 8.70 15.52
N GLU A 140 13.48 7.75 15.62
CA GLU A 140 13.78 6.36 15.96
C GLU A 140 14.25 5.59 14.71
N ASN A 141 14.75 4.37 14.89
CA ASN A 141 15.28 3.54 13.80
C ASN A 141 14.17 2.91 12.94
N TRP A 142 13.57 3.70 12.04
CA TRP A 142 12.48 3.25 11.17
C TRP A 142 12.98 2.59 9.87
N GLU A 143 14.23 2.87 9.48
CA GLU A 143 14.83 2.40 8.24
C GLU A 143 14.85 0.87 8.12
N GLU A 144 14.96 0.14 9.22
CA GLU A 144 14.98 -1.32 9.25
C GLU A 144 13.63 -1.97 8.90
N PHE A 145 12.54 -1.22 8.94
CA PHE A 145 11.19 -1.75 8.69
C PHE A 145 10.73 -1.56 7.24
N VAL A 146 11.53 -0.90 6.41
CA VAL A 146 11.21 -0.57 5.02
C VAL A 146 12.33 -0.99 4.06
N PRO A 147 12.04 -1.18 2.77
CA PRO A 147 13.08 -1.33 1.76
C PRO A 147 13.99 -0.11 1.69
N LYS A 148 15.24 -0.30 1.23
CA LYS A 148 16.22 0.77 1.11
C LYS A 148 15.74 1.88 0.16
N ALA A 149 15.08 1.51 -0.93
CA ALA A 149 14.48 2.45 -1.86
C ALA A 149 13.49 3.42 -1.18
N VAL A 150 12.74 2.95 -0.18
CA VAL A 150 11.81 3.80 0.59
C VAL A 150 12.58 4.75 1.49
N VAL A 151 13.65 4.28 2.13
CA VAL A 151 14.54 5.13 2.94
C VAL A 151 15.10 6.27 2.12
N ASP A 152 15.70 5.92 0.98
CA ASP A 152 16.37 6.86 0.09
C ASP A 152 15.35 7.86 -0.47
N PHE A 153 14.15 7.41 -0.83
CA PHE A 153 13.09 8.28 -1.33
C PHE A 153 12.59 9.26 -0.26
N ILE A 154 12.28 8.79 0.96
CA ILE A 154 11.80 9.66 2.05
C ILE A 154 12.85 10.71 2.40
N LYS A 155 14.15 10.35 2.39
CA LYS A 155 15.25 11.30 2.59
C LYS A 155 15.32 12.32 1.43
N LYS A 156 15.23 11.87 0.18
CA LYS A 156 15.22 12.72 -1.03
C LYS A 156 14.14 13.80 -1.01
N ILE A 157 12.93 13.49 -0.50
CA ILE A 157 11.81 14.45 -0.46
C ILE A 157 11.70 15.26 0.83
N ASN A 158 12.70 15.20 1.72
CA ASN A 158 12.63 15.77 3.06
C ASN A 158 11.38 15.30 3.85
N GLY A 159 11.03 14.02 3.72
CA GLY A 159 9.79 13.45 4.25
C GLY A 159 9.65 13.57 5.76
N LYS A 160 10.77 13.55 6.52
CA LYS A 160 10.78 13.82 7.97
C LYS A 160 10.24 15.21 8.28
N THR A 161 10.73 16.24 7.60
CA THR A 161 10.26 17.61 7.78
C THR A 161 8.78 17.72 7.43
N ARG A 162 8.36 17.10 6.31
CA ARG A 162 6.95 17.06 5.91
C ARG A 162 6.07 16.42 7.00
N LEU A 163 6.45 15.25 7.51
CA LEU A 163 5.70 14.55 8.56
C LEU A 163 5.62 15.36 9.86
N LYS A 164 6.74 15.99 10.28
CA LYS A 164 6.75 16.88 11.45
C LYS A 164 5.82 18.08 11.27
N THR A 165 5.78 18.67 10.08
CA THR A 165 4.87 19.79 9.77
C THR A 165 3.42 19.30 9.82
N ILE A 166 3.08 18.23 9.10
CA ILE A 166 1.73 17.64 9.06
C ILE A 166 1.23 17.33 10.48
N HIS A 167 2.06 16.74 11.34
CA HIS A 167 1.69 16.35 12.70
C HIS A 167 1.47 17.54 13.65
N LYS A 168 2.15 18.68 13.41
CA LYS A 168 1.96 19.92 14.19
C LYS A 168 0.83 20.79 13.65
N SER A 169 0.41 20.54 12.42
CA SER A 169 -0.63 21.30 11.73
C SER A 169 -1.98 20.59 11.86
N ASP A 170 -3.04 21.38 11.76
CA ASP A 170 -4.38 20.85 11.64
C ASP A 170 -4.61 20.36 10.21
N THR A 171 -4.25 19.10 9.98
CA THR A 171 -4.33 18.44 8.67
C THR A 171 -5.49 17.45 8.62
N LYS A 172 -6.54 17.69 9.41
CA LYS A 172 -7.74 16.86 9.45
C LYS A 172 -8.89 17.60 8.77
N PRO A 173 -9.04 17.49 7.44
CA PRO A 173 -10.11 18.15 6.69
C PRO A 173 -11.53 17.68 7.06
N THR A 174 -11.67 16.74 7.99
CA THR A 174 -12.96 16.25 8.50
C THR A 174 -13.20 16.57 9.98
N GLU A 175 -12.29 17.28 10.65
CA GLU A 175 -12.49 17.74 12.04
C GLU A 175 -12.87 19.23 12.14
N HIS A 176 -13.02 19.93 11.01
CA HIS A 176 -13.49 21.32 10.92
C HIS A 176 -14.49 21.53 9.77
#